data_AF-A0A3D4XCJ0-F1
#
_entry.id   AF-A0A3D4XCJ0-F1
#
_cell.length_a   1.000
_cell.length_b   1.000
_cell.length_c   1.000
_cell.angle_alpha   90.00
_cell.angle_beta   90.00
_cell.angle_gamma   90.00
#
_symmetry.space_group_name_H-M   'P 1'
#
loop_
_entity.id
_entity.type
_entity.pdbx_description
1 polymer ?
#
loop_
_entity_poly.entity_id
_entity_poly.type
_entity_poly.pdbx_seq_one_letter_code
_entity_poly.pdbx_strand_id
1 'polypeptide(L)'
;NIPMLNADIVTGIAIMLLFVRFMNLGYTSMLIAHITLCIPYIILNVMPKLRQTNKSIYEAALDLGATPVYAFIKVVLPDLMPAIFSGFLLAFTI
;
A
#
# COMPACT_ATOMS: atom_id res chain seq x y z
N ASN A 1 -16.05 -3.57 -13.82
CA ASN A 1 -15.48 -2.22 -13.66
C ASN A 1 -16.48 -1.14 -13.28
N ILE A 2 -17.71 -1.14 -13.82
CA ILE A 2 -18.74 -0.12 -13.51
C ILE A 2 -19.03 0.04 -11.99
N PRO A 3 -19.06 -1.02 -11.16
CA PRO A 3 -19.32 -0.87 -9.72
C PRO A 3 -18.16 -0.23 -8.94
N MET A 4 -16.91 -0.51 -9.35
CA MET A 4 -15.72 0.04 -8.69
C MET A 4 -15.59 1.54 -8.96
N LEU A 5 -15.83 1.95 -10.22
CA LEU A 5 -15.74 3.36 -10.59
C LEU A 5 -16.76 4.23 -9.82
N ASN A 6 -17.96 3.69 -9.56
CA ASN A 6 -18.94 4.36 -8.73
C ASN A 6 -18.51 4.44 -7.26
N ALA A 7 -17.87 3.39 -6.72
CA ALA A 7 -17.37 3.40 -5.35
C ALA A 7 -16.27 4.46 -5.16
N ASP A 8 -15.36 4.60 -6.13
CA ASP A 8 -14.23 5.54 -6.08
C ASP A 8 -14.70 7.01 -6.10
N ILE A 9 -15.72 7.32 -6.89
CA ILE A 9 -16.33 8.66 -6.91
C ILE A 9 -16.98 8.97 -5.56
N VAL A 10 -17.69 8.01 -4.97
CA VAL A 10 -18.37 8.18 -3.69
C VAL A 10 -17.37 8.39 -2.55
N THR A 11 -16.27 7.63 -2.50
CA THR A 11 -15.20 7.83 -1.50
C THR A 11 -14.49 9.17 -1.69
N GLY A 12 -14.23 9.58 -2.93
CA GLY A 12 -13.65 10.90 -3.23
C GLY A 12 -14.51 12.06 -2.71
N ILE A 13 -15.81 12.03 -2.99
CA ILE A 13 -16.76 13.06 -2.51
C ILE A 13 -16.86 13.00 -0.97
N ALA A 14 -16.91 11.82 -0.37
CA ALA A 14 -16.97 11.67 1.08
C ALA A 14 -15.73 12.26 1.78
N ILE A 15 -14.54 12.03 1.25
CA ILE A 15 -13.28 12.59 1.77
C ILE A 15 -13.25 14.12 1.60
N MET A 16 -13.73 14.63 0.46
CA MET A 16 -13.82 16.08 0.25
C MET A 16 -14.73 16.74 1.28
N LEU A 17 -15.92 16.19 1.50
CA LEU A 17 -16.87 16.71 2.51
C LEU A 17 -16.30 16.63 3.93
N LEU A 18 -15.54 15.56 4.22
CA LEU A 18 -14.82 15.44 5.49
C LEU A 18 -13.81 16.57 5.66
N PHE A 19 -12.98 16.85 4.65
CA PHE A 19 -11.96 17.89 4.76
C PHE A 19 -12.56 19.28 4.89
N VAL A 20 -13.63 19.62 4.17
CA VAL A 20 -14.31 20.93 4.32
C VAL A 20 -14.71 21.22 5.78
N ARG A 21 -14.97 20.18 6.59
CA ARG A 21 -15.32 20.34 8.01
C ARG A 21 -14.12 20.54 8.93
N PHE A 22 -12.97 19.96 8.61
CA PHE A 22 -11.81 19.86 9.51
C PHE A 22 -10.57 20.64 9.05
N MET A 23 -10.45 20.97 7.77
CA MET A 23 -9.30 21.62 7.15
C MET A 23 -9.71 22.51 5.96
N ASN A 24 -8.87 23.50 5.62
CA ASN A 24 -9.06 24.25 4.38
C ASN A 24 -8.69 23.39 3.16
N LEU A 25 -9.47 23.53 2.10
CA LEU A 25 -9.18 22.91 0.81
C LEU A 25 -7.90 23.52 0.24
N GLY A 26 -6.91 22.67 -0.04
CA GLY A 26 -5.63 23.08 -0.60
C GLY A 26 -4.76 21.87 -0.94
N TYR A 27 -3.47 22.13 -1.18
CA TYR A 27 -2.52 21.07 -1.56
C TYR A 27 -2.45 19.94 -0.52
N THR A 28 -2.45 20.27 0.78
CA THR A 28 -2.36 19.28 1.85
C THR A 28 -3.59 18.36 1.91
N SER A 29 -4.80 18.90 1.79
CA SER A 29 -6.02 18.09 1.78
C SER A 29 -6.10 17.21 0.54
N MET A 30 -5.66 17.72 -0.62
CA MET A 30 -5.57 16.95 -1.86
C MET A 30 -4.57 15.79 -1.70
N LEU A 31 -3.38 16.06 -1.17
CA LEU A 31 -2.34 15.06 -0.98
C LEU A 31 -2.80 13.94 -0.02
N ILE A 32 -3.46 14.29 1.08
CA ILE A 32 -4.00 13.29 2.01
C ILE A 32 -5.14 12.49 1.37
N ALA A 33 -6.03 13.14 0.60
CA ALA A 33 -7.09 12.44 -0.14
C ALA A 33 -6.48 11.40 -1.11
N HIS A 34 -5.46 11.82 -1.87
CA HIS A 34 -4.76 10.96 -2.83
C HIS A 34 -4.18 9.72 -2.15
N ILE A 35 -3.39 9.93 -1.08
CA ILE A 35 -2.80 8.83 -0.31
C ILE A 35 -3.88 7.88 0.18
N THR A 36 -4.97 8.40 0.72
CA THR A 36 -6.07 7.59 1.26
C THR A 36 -6.72 6.72 0.19
N LEU A 37 -6.93 7.26 -1.01
CA LEU A 37 -7.46 6.51 -2.14
C LEU A 37 -6.49 5.44 -2.63
N CYS A 38 -5.18 5.70 -2.64
CA CYS A 38 -4.18 4.73 -3.09
C CYS A 38 -4.00 3.53 -2.14
N ILE A 39 -4.21 3.68 -0.82
CA ILE A 39 -3.99 2.63 0.20
C ILE A 39 -4.64 1.28 -0.17
N PRO A 40 -5.95 1.18 -0.44
CA PRO A 40 -6.59 -0.11 -0.74
C PRO A 40 -5.99 -0.78 -1.97
N TYR A 41 -5.62 -0.03 -3.01
CA TYR A 41 -5.01 -0.61 -4.21
C TYR A 41 -3.60 -1.14 -3.96
N ILE A 42 -2.80 -0.44 -3.14
CA ILE A 42 -1.48 -0.92 -2.74
C ILE A 42 -1.62 -2.21 -1.92
N ILE A 43 -2.57 -2.27 -0.99
CA ILE A 43 -2.85 -3.48 -0.19
C ILE A 43 -3.22 -4.65 -1.09
N LEU A 44 -4.08 -4.44 -2.09
CA LEU A 44 -4.50 -5.48 -3.03
C LEU A 44 -3.34 -5.99 -3.91
N ASN A 45 -2.30 -5.20 -4.13
CA ASN A 45 -1.09 -5.61 -4.85
C ASN A 45 -0.08 -6.33 -3.95
N VAL A 46 0.16 -5.81 -2.74
CA VAL A 46 1.23 -6.30 -1.85
C VAL A 46 0.79 -7.54 -1.06
N MET A 47 -0.47 -7.60 -0.61
CA MET A 47 -0.97 -8.69 0.25
C MET A 47 -0.90 -10.08 -0.42
N PRO A 48 -1.26 -10.25 -1.70
CA PRO A 48 -1.09 -11.54 -2.39
C PRO A 48 0.38 -11.96 -2.49
N LYS A 49 1.28 -11.02 -2.80
CA LYS A 49 2.72 -11.29 -2.88
C LYS A 49 3.26 -11.73 -1.52
N LEU A 50 2.88 -11.04 -0.44
CA LEU A 50 3.26 -11.40 0.92
C LEU A 50 2.80 -12.81 1.31
N ARG A 51 1.60 -13.22 0.88
CA ARG A 51 1.10 -14.59 1.12
C ARG A 51 1.81 -15.66 0.30
N GLN A 52 2.38 -15.29 -0.84
CA GLN A 52 3.16 -16.19 -1.70
C GLN A 52 4.63 -16.32 -1.27
N THR A 53 5.15 -15.36 -0.50
CA THR A 53 6.51 -15.40 0.02
C THR A 53 6.74 -16.67 0.84
N ASN A 54 7.81 -17.40 0.50
CA ASN A 54 8.15 -18.64 1.16
C ASN A 54 8.70 -18.37 2.59
N LYS A 55 7.92 -18.78 3.60
CA LYS A 55 8.29 -18.64 5.01
C LYS A 55 9.59 -19.34 5.37
N SER A 56 9.94 -20.44 4.70
CA SER A 56 11.17 -21.19 4.95
C SER A 56 12.43 -20.38 4.68
N ILE A 57 12.39 -19.39 3.77
CA ILE A 57 13.56 -18.51 3.51
C ILE A 57 13.79 -17.56 4.69
N TYR A 58 12.71 -17.09 5.32
CA TYR A 58 12.80 -16.26 6.53
C TYR A 58 13.30 -17.09 7.73
N GLU A 59 12.78 -18.30 7.92
CA GLU A 59 13.24 -19.22 8.96
C GLU A 59 14.71 -19.60 8.79
N ALA A 60 15.16 -19.92 7.57
CA ALA A 60 16.56 -20.21 7.28
C ALA A 60 17.50 -19.02 7.61
N ALA A 61 17.04 -17.79 7.43
CA ALA A 61 17.82 -16.61 7.81
C ALA A 61 17.98 -16.50 9.33
N LEU A 62 16.93 -16.82 10.09
CA LEU A 62 16.99 -16.88 11.56
C LEU A 62 17.90 -18.01 12.04
N ASP A 63 17.87 -19.17 11.39
CA ASP A 63 18.73 -20.33 11.71
C ASP A 63 20.21 -20.03 11.49
N LEU A 64 20.53 -19.16 10.52
CA LEU A 64 21.89 -18.63 10.29
C LEU A 64 22.33 -17.59 11.32
N GLY A 65 21.50 -17.30 12.34
CA GLY A 65 21.80 -16.35 13.41
C GLY A 65 21.44 -14.90 13.10
N ALA A 66 20.67 -14.62 12.04
CA ALA A 66 20.19 -13.28 11.77
C ALA A 66 19.16 -12.84 12.82
N THR A 67 19.20 -11.55 13.21
CA THR A 67 18.13 -10.98 14.02
C THR A 67 16.84 -10.85 13.20
N PRO A 68 15.63 -10.92 13.82
CA PRO A 68 14.36 -10.85 13.09
C PRO A 68 14.22 -9.62 12.19
N VAL A 69 14.69 -8.47 12.65
CA VAL A 69 14.69 -7.21 11.87
C VAL A 69 15.64 -7.31 10.68
N TYR A 70 16.83 -7.89 10.87
CA TYR A 70 17.78 -8.07 9.78
C TYR A 70 17.26 -9.06 8.74
N ALA A 71 16.72 -10.21 9.17
CA ALA A 71 16.10 -11.19 8.29
C ALA A 71 14.93 -10.58 7.49
N PHE A 72 14.07 -9.79 8.14
CA PHE A 72 12.99 -9.09 7.44
C PHE A 72 13.52 -8.12 6.37
N ILE A 73 14.44 -7.23 6.73
CA ILE A 73 14.96 -6.20 5.80
C ILE A 73 15.78 -6.82 4.66
N LYS A 74 16.53 -7.89 4.92
CA LYS A 74 17.48 -8.46 3.95
C LYS A 74 16.88 -9.56 3.08
N VAL A 75 15.82 -10.22 3.54
CA VAL A 75 15.22 -11.38 2.86
C VAL A 75 13.79 -11.09 2.43
N VAL A 76 12.93 -10.66 3.37
CA VAL A 76 11.49 -10.49 3.11
C VAL A 76 11.23 -9.22 2.30
N LEU A 77 11.85 -8.10 2.68
CA LEU A 77 11.65 -6.80 2.01
C LEU A 77 12.08 -6.83 0.52
N PRO A 78 13.24 -7.40 0.14
CA PRO A 78 13.64 -7.47 -1.27
C PRO A 78 12.76 -8.42 -2.11
N ASP A 79 12.21 -9.48 -1.51
CA ASP A 79 11.24 -10.33 -2.20
C ASP A 79 9.90 -9.61 -2.46
N LEU A 80 9.52 -8.70 -1.55
CA LEU A 80 8.31 -7.87 -1.70
C LEU A 80 8.51 -6.64 -2.58
N MET A 81 9.76 -6.17 -2.78
CA MET A 81 10.08 -5.01 -3.61
C MET A 81 9.38 -4.97 -4.97
N PRO A 82 9.34 -6.03 -5.80
CA PRO A 82 8.65 -5.98 -7.08
C PRO A 82 7.15 -5.67 -6.96
N ALA A 83 6.48 -6.19 -5.91
CA ALA A 83 5.07 -5.88 -5.67
C ALA A 83 4.87 -4.46 -5.13
N ILE A 84 5.77 -3.98 -4.27
CA ILE A 84 5.76 -2.59 -3.79
C ILE A 84 5.95 -1.62 -4.96
N PHE A 85 6.88 -1.92 -5.87
CA PHE A 85 7.14 -1.08 -7.05
C PHE A 85 5.94 -1.05 -8.00
N SER A 86 5.29 -2.20 -8.22
CA SER A 86 4.05 -2.26 -8.99
C SER A 86 2.92 -1.45 -8.35
N GLY A 87 2.75 -1.54 -7.02
CA GLY A 87 1.79 -0.74 -6.28
C GLY A 87 2.09 0.77 -6.32
N PHE A 88 3.37 1.15 -6.29
CA PHE A 88 3.81 2.54 -6.44
C PHE A 88 3.44 3.11 -7.81
N LEU A 89 3.71 2.37 -8.89
CA LEU A 89 3.33 2.81 -10.24
C LEU A 89 1.83 2.99 -10.40
N LEU A 90 1.04 2.12 -9.77
CA LEU A 90 -0.41 2.23 -9.77
C LEU A 90 -0.87 3.48 -9.01
N ALA A 91 -0.29 3.78 -7.85
CA ALA A 91 -0.58 4.99 -7.07
C ALA A 91 -0.20 6.30 -7.79
N PHE A 92 0.73 6.23 -8.76
CA PHE A 92 1.08 7.37 -9.61
C PHE A 92 0.13 7.55 -10.81
N THR A 93 -0.54 6.46 -11.22
CA THR A 93 -1.43 6.46 -12.40
C THR A 93 -2.87 6.87 -12.04
N ILE A 94 -3.33 6.47 -10.86
CA ILE A 94 -4.58 6.94 -10.23
C ILE A 94 -4.35 8.37 -9.76
#